data_AF-A0A956DP37-F1
#
_entry.id   AF-A0A956DP37-F1
#
_cell.length_a   1.000
_cell.length_b   1.000
_cell.length_c   1.000
_cell.angle_alpha   90.00
_cell.angle_beta   90.00
_cell.angle_gamma   90.00
#
_symmetry.space_group_name_H-M   'P 1'
#
loop_
_entity.id
_entity.type
_entity.pdbx_description
1 polymer ?
#
loop_
_entity_poly.entity_id
_entity_poly.type
_entity_poly.pdbx_seq_one_letter_code
_entity_poly.pdbx_strand_id
1 'polypeptide(L)'
;MNSSRPLQLLALTLAASACQRSAAESPAPHAASAPATAASPDGCAAAAQLAAMDTRKPVPLQPMMAWHQKQNMMEHLVAIQRITAALAKEDWAAVAEASALIESSPHMQQMCQHMGMGAPGFTDLALDFHRRADAIGAAAANHDATQVLEATATTLEACTTCHALYRQDVVDAATWEARAGAPLPEDAHHPPHARPKDPGF
;
A
#
# COMPACT_ATOMS: atom_id res chain seq x y z
N MET A 1 -38.83 -34.00 27.51
CA MET A 1 -37.74 -33.93 28.52
C MET A 1 -37.14 -32.55 28.43
N ASN A 2 -37.38 -31.77 29.48
CA ASN A 2 -37.13 -30.34 29.59
C ASN A 2 -35.78 -30.16 30.32
N SER A 3 -34.84 -29.38 29.80
CA SER A 3 -33.63 -29.02 30.55
C SER A 3 -33.22 -27.58 30.24
N SER A 4 -33.79 -26.67 31.03
CA SER A 4 -33.44 -25.26 31.12
C SER A 4 -31.99 -25.10 31.59
N ARG A 5 -31.19 -24.33 30.85
CA ARG A 5 -29.87 -23.86 31.30
C ARG A 5 -30.02 -22.45 31.89
N PRO A 6 -29.48 -22.16 33.08
CA PRO A 6 -29.57 -20.82 33.66
C PRO A 6 -28.59 -19.86 32.99
N LEU A 7 -29.09 -18.67 32.71
CA LEU A 7 -28.38 -17.51 32.18
C LEU A 7 -27.52 -16.90 33.33
N GLN A 8 -26.21 -17.11 33.31
CA GLN A 8 -25.29 -16.40 34.21
C GLN A 8 -24.96 -15.03 33.60
N LEU A 9 -25.52 -13.97 34.18
CA LEU A 9 -25.10 -12.59 33.94
C LEU A 9 -23.70 -12.40 34.55
N LEU A 10 -22.69 -12.20 33.70
CA LEU A 10 -21.39 -11.69 34.12
C LEU A 10 -21.47 -10.15 34.14
N ALA A 11 -21.55 -9.57 35.34
CA ALA A 11 -21.49 -8.13 35.52
C ALA A 11 -20.04 -7.65 35.32
N LEU A 12 -19.77 -6.99 34.19
CA LEU A 12 -18.51 -6.29 33.94
C LEU A 12 -18.50 -4.98 34.73
N THR A 13 -17.74 -4.92 35.82
CA THR A 13 -17.48 -3.70 36.58
C THR A 13 -16.51 -2.80 35.82
N LEU A 14 -16.98 -1.66 35.31
CA LEU A 14 -16.16 -0.58 34.79
C LEU A 14 -15.40 0.09 35.97
N ALA A 15 -14.08 -0.11 36.06
CA ALA A 15 -13.23 0.67 36.93
C ALA A 15 -12.82 1.97 36.22
N ALA A 16 -13.53 3.07 36.51
CA ALA A 16 -13.12 4.40 36.09
C ALA A 16 -11.91 4.86 36.93
N SER A 17 -10.70 4.76 36.36
CA SER A 17 -9.51 5.36 36.97
C SER A 17 -9.52 6.87 36.74
N ALA A 18 -10.02 7.60 37.73
CA ALA A 18 -9.91 9.05 37.77
C ALA A 18 -8.46 9.45 38.12
N CYS A 19 -7.77 10.09 37.19
CA CYS A 19 -6.50 10.75 37.45
C CYS A 19 -6.70 11.88 38.45
N GLN A 20 -6.35 11.64 39.72
CA GLN A 20 -6.27 12.69 40.73
C GLN A 20 -5.08 13.59 40.43
N ARG A 21 -5.38 14.86 40.15
CA ARG A 21 -4.42 15.97 40.16
C ARG A 21 -4.04 16.25 41.61
N SER A 22 -2.81 15.96 42.00
CA SER A 22 -2.22 16.51 43.21
C SER A 22 -1.49 17.80 42.85
N ALA A 23 -1.95 18.92 43.40
CA ALA A 23 -1.31 20.22 43.28
C ALA A 23 -0.52 20.54 44.55
N ALA A 24 0.68 21.09 44.33
CA ALA A 24 1.54 21.86 45.22
C ALA A 24 2.27 21.15 46.37
N GLU A 25 3.60 21.05 46.22
CA GLU A 25 4.52 21.82 47.06
C GLU A 25 5.80 22.10 46.23
N SER A 26 6.15 23.38 46.04
CA SER A 26 7.37 23.80 45.34
C SER A 26 8.51 24.04 46.33
N PRO A 27 9.71 23.48 46.10
CA PRO A 27 10.95 24.08 46.54
C PRO A 27 11.59 24.92 45.41
N ALA A 28 12.16 26.06 45.81
CA ALA A 28 12.88 27.03 44.98
C ALA A 28 14.15 26.42 44.31
N PRO A 29 14.78 27.11 43.34
CA PRO A 29 15.40 26.48 42.19
C PRO A 29 16.78 25.92 42.51
N HIS A 30 16.94 24.61 42.42
CA HIS A 30 18.22 24.09 41.95
C HIS A 30 18.26 24.32 40.45
N ALA A 31 19.25 25.10 40.01
CA ALA A 31 19.61 25.27 38.61
C ALA A 31 20.06 23.90 38.06
N ALA A 32 19.10 23.03 37.77
CA ALA A 32 19.29 21.93 36.87
C ALA A 32 19.34 22.54 35.47
N SER A 33 20.54 22.61 34.92
CA SER A 33 20.72 22.73 33.48
C SER A 33 19.87 21.63 32.85
N ALA A 34 18.72 22.02 32.30
CA ALA A 34 17.97 21.16 31.41
C ALA A 34 18.96 20.66 30.37
N PRO A 35 19.09 19.34 30.11
CA PRO A 35 19.78 18.94 28.91
C PRO A 35 18.94 19.55 27.79
N ALA A 36 19.51 20.55 27.12
CA ALA A 36 19.02 20.97 25.83
C ALA A 36 18.96 19.67 25.02
N THR A 37 17.75 19.17 24.76
CA THR A 37 17.53 18.23 23.67
C THR A 37 17.85 19.01 22.41
N ALA A 38 19.14 19.06 22.10
CA ALA A 38 19.62 19.33 20.77
C ALA A 38 18.91 18.29 19.91
N ALA A 39 17.96 18.75 19.10
CA ALA A 39 17.46 17.95 18.00
C ALA A 39 18.70 17.54 17.19
N SER A 40 19.06 16.26 17.24
CA SER A 40 20.22 15.78 16.49
C SER A 40 20.01 16.09 15.01
N PRO A 41 21.03 16.59 14.30
CA PRO A 41 20.98 16.86 12.86
C PRO A 41 20.82 15.60 11.98
N ASP A 42 20.61 14.43 12.60
CA ASP A 42 20.86 13.10 12.02
C ASP A 42 19.59 12.32 11.64
N GLY A 43 18.42 12.97 11.60
CA GLY A 43 17.19 12.31 11.15
C GLY A 43 17.31 11.66 9.76
N CYS A 44 18.11 12.26 8.87
CA CYS A 44 18.44 11.70 7.57
C CYS A 44 19.46 10.55 7.64
N ALA A 45 20.35 10.52 8.64
CA ALA A 45 21.39 9.50 8.76
C ALA A 45 20.82 8.11 9.05
N ALA A 46 19.82 8.03 9.93
CA ALA A 46 19.14 6.77 10.25
C ALA A 46 18.40 6.19 9.04
N ALA A 47 17.68 7.03 8.29
CA ALA A 47 16.98 6.61 7.07
C ALA A 47 17.95 6.15 5.97
N ALA A 48 19.08 6.86 5.80
CA ALA A 48 20.13 6.48 4.86
C ALA A 48 20.80 5.15 5.25
N GLN A 49 21.06 4.94 6.54
CA GLN A 49 21.63 3.69 7.04
C GLN A 49 20.67 2.50 6.78
N LEU A 50 19.37 2.67 7.06
CA LEU A 50 18.37 1.65 6.77
C LEU A 50 18.30 1.35 5.26
N ALA A 51 18.31 2.37 4.41
CA ALA A 51 18.30 2.19 2.97
C ALA A 51 19.55 1.46 2.45
N ALA A 52 20.71 1.67 3.08
CA ALA A 52 21.95 0.97 2.73
C ALA A 52 21.94 -0.52 3.11
N MET A 53 21.09 -0.94 4.06
CA MET A 53 20.92 -2.34 4.44
C MET A 53 19.94 -3.10 3.53
N ASP A 54 19.15 -2.39 2.71
CA ASP A 54 18.14 -2.98 1.85
C ASP A 54 18.75 -3.49 0.53
N THR A 55 18.89 -4.81 0.42
CA THR A 55 19.53 -5.48 -0.72
C THR A 55 18.64 -5.60 -1.96
N ARG A 56 17.39 -5.11 -1.91
CA ARG A 56 16.46 -5.17 -3.04
C ARG A 56 16.88 -4.24 -4.17
N LYS A 57 16.53 -4.61 -5.40
CA LYS A 57 16.80 -3.82 -6.60
C LYS A 57 15.99 -2.51 -6.56
N PRO A 58 16.62 -1.34 -6.76
CA PRO A 58 15.91 -0.08 -6.78
C PRO A 58 15.07 0.05 -8.05
N VAL A 59 13.84 0.54 -7.91
CA VAL A 59 13.01 1.01 -9.01
C VAL A 59 13.04 2.54 -8.97
N PRO A 60 13.81 3.19 -9.86
CA PRO A 60 13.92 4.65 -9.85
C PRO A 60 12.59 5.25 -10.30
N LEU A 61 11.98 6.05 -9.44
CA LEU A 61 10.69 6.69 -9.69
C LEU A 61 10.77 8.15 -9.30
N GLN A 62 10.20 9.02 -10.12
CA GLN A 62 9.96 10.40 -9.69
C GLN A 62 8.90 10.43 -8.57
N PRO A 63 8.85 11.49 -7.74
CA PRO A 63 7.97 11.52 -6.56
C PRO A 63 6.50 11.20 -6.86
N MET A 64 5.95 11.78 -7.93
CA MET A 64 4.56 11.53 -8.33
C MET A 64 4.35 10.10 -8.86
N MET A 65 5.32 9.53 -9.57
CA MET A 65 5.27 8.14 -10.03
C MET A 65 5.29 7.16 -8.85
N ALA A 66 6.17 7.40 -7.87
CA ALA A 66 6.26 6.59 -6.66
C ALA A 66 4.96 6.64 -5.85
N TRP A 67 4.39 7.84 -5.70
CA TRP A 67 3.08 8.02 -5.07
C TRP A 67 1.97 7.25 -5.79
N HIS A 68 1.86 7.41 -7.10
CA HIS A 68 0.85 6.73 -7.90
C HIS A 68 0.99 5.20 -7.81
N GLN A 69 2.21 4.67 -7.95
CA GLN A 69 2.47 3.24 -7.78
C GLN A 69 2.01 2.75 -6.41
N LYS A 70 2.26 3.51 -5.34
CA LYS A 70 1.83 3.15 -3.98
C LYS A 70 0.30 3.14 -3.85
N GLN A 71 -0.41 4.08 -4.46
CA GLN A 71 -1.87 4.06 -4.50
C GLN A 71 -2.38 2.80 -5.19
N ASN A 72 -1.84 2.48 -6.38
CA ASN A 72 -2.23 1.27 -7.10
C ASN A 72 -1.98 0.01 -6.25
N MET A 73 -0.84 -0.10 -5.56
CA MET A 73 -0.56 -1.25 -4.69
C MET A 73 -1.55 -1.36 -3.51
N MET A 74 -2.01 -0.24 -2.95
CA MET A 74 -3.04 -0.26 -1.90
C MET A 74 -4.41 -0.64 -2.48
N GLU A 75 -4.75 -0.15 -3.67
CA GLU A 75 -5.98 -0.54 -4.39
C GLU A 75 -5.97 -2.03 -4.76
N HIS A 76 -4.82 -2.58 -5.14
CA HIS A 76 -4.66 -4.01 -5.38
C HIS A 76 -5.00 -4.85 -4.13
N LEU A 77 -4.56 -4.41 -2.94
CA LEU A 77 -4.91 -5.08 -1.68
C LEU A 77 -6.41 -5.01 -1.38
N VAL A 78 -7.05 -3.88 -1.69
CA VAL A 78 -8.51 -3.74 -1.57
C VAL A 78 -9.23 -4.70 -2.52
N ALA A 79 -8.76 -4.84 -3.76
CA ALA A 79 -9.32 -5.78 -4.72
C ALA A 79 -9.23 -7.24 -4.20
N ILE A 80 -8.07 -7.66 -3.69
CA ILE A 80 -7.90 -9.00 -3.10
C ILE A 80 -8.86 -9.23 -1.92
N GLN A 81 -9.03 -8.23 -1.05
CA GLN A 81 -9.98 -8.33 0.06
C GLN A 81 -11.41 -8.53 -0.46
N ARG A 82 -11.83 -7.77 -1.48
CA ARG A 82 -13.16 -7.87 -2.09
C ARG A 82 -13.38 -9.23 -2.76
N ILE A 83 -12.40 -9.70 -3.55
CA ILE A 83 -12.41 -11.04 -4.16
C ILE A 83 -12.63 -12.10 -3.10
N THR A 84 -11.83 -12.07 -2.02
CA THR A 84 -11.92 -13.08 -0.95
C THR A 84 -13.28 -13.02 -0.22
N ALA A 85 -13.79 -11.81 0.05
CA ALA A 85 -15.07 -11.61 0.72
C ALA A 85 -16.27 -12.04 -0.14
N ALA A 86 -16.20 -11.81 -1.45
CA ALA A 86 -17.21 -12.24 -2.41
C ALA A 86 -17.18 -13.76 -2.62
N LEU A 87 -15.98 -14.34 -2.78
CA LEU A 87 -15.78 -15.78 -2.90
C LEU A 87 -16.35 -16.54 -1.70
N ALA A 88 -16.14 -16.03 -0.48
CA ALA A 88 -16.70 -16.63 0.75
C ALA A 88 -18.24 -16.70 0.78
N LYS A 89 -18.92 -15.95 -0.09
CA LYS A 89 -20.37 -15.92 -0.24
C LYS A 89 -20.84 -16.51 -1.57
N GLU A 90 -19.91 -17.03 -2.38
CA GLU A 90 -20.17 -17.48 -3.76
C GLU A 90 -20.83 -16.39 -4.63
N ASP A 91 -20.49 -15.13 -4.37
CA ASP A 91 -20.96 -14.00 -5.17
C ASP A 91 -20.04 -13.79 -6.38
N TRP A 92 -20.26 -14.60 -7.42
CA TRP A 92 -19.42 -14.64 -8.62
C TRP A 92 -19.37 -13.32 -9.38
N ALA A 93 -20.47 -12.56 -9.38
CA ALA A 93 -20.52 -11.25 -9.99
C ALA A 93 -19.61 -10.27 -9.24
N ALA A 94 -19.65 -10.27 -7.90
CA ALA A 94 -18.77 -9.43 -7.10
C ALA A 94 -17.30 -9.88 -7.16
N VAL A 95 -17.02 -11.18 -7.32
CA VAL A 95 -15.64 -11.67 -7.58
C VAL A 95 -15.12 -11.07 -8.90
N ALA A 96 -15.90 -11.16 -9.98
CA ALA A 96 -15.50 -10.65 -11.28
C ALA A 96 -15.36 -9.11 -11.30
N GLU A 97 -16.26 -8.38 -10.64
CA GLU A 97 -16.15 -6.92 -10.51
C GLU A 97 -14.88 -6.53 -9.75
N ALA A 98 -14.54 -7.26 -8.68
CA ALA A 98 -13.36 -6.98 -7.89
C ALA A 98 -12.06 -7.36 -8.60
N SER A 99 -12.03 -8.46 -9.38
CA SER A 99 -10.85 -8.85 -10.16
C SER A 99 -10.56 -7.85 -11.27
N ALA A 100 -11.58 -7.36 -11.96
CA ALA A 100 -11.44 -6.38 -13.06
C ALA A 100 -10.66 -5.11 -12.68
N LEU A 101 -10.61 -4.76 -11.39
CA LEU A 101 -9.83 -3.62 -10.89
C LEU A 101 -8.30 -3.84 -10.99
N ILE A 102 -7.86 -5.09 -11.09
CA ILE A 102 -6.45 -5.49 -11.09
C ILE A 102 -6.07 -6.34 -12.29
N GLU A 103 -6.97 -6.52 -13.24
CA GLU A 103 -6.75 -7.25 -14.49
C GLU A 103 -5.87 -6.47 -15.48
N SER A 104 -5.37 -7.17 -16.48
CA SER A 104 -4.59 -6.61 -17.57
C SER A 104 -5.41 -5.61 -18.38
N SER A 105 -4.81 -4.47 -18.70
CA SER A 105 -5.37 -3.52 -19.67
C SER A 105 -4.26 -2.83 -20.46
N PRO A 106 -4.56 -2.27 -21.65
CA PRO A 106 -3.59 -1.49 -22.41
C PRO A 106 -3.04 -0.30 -21.61
N HIS A 107 -3.89 0.34 -20.81
CA HIS A 107 -3.47 1.44 -19.93
C HIS A 107 -2.49 0.95 -18.86
N MET A 108 -2.82 -0.15 -18.16
CA MET A 108 -1.92 -0.73 -17.17
C MET A 108 -0.59 -1.17 -17.78
N GLN A 109 -0.62 -1.71 -19.00
CA GLN A 109 0.59 -2.10 -19.71
C GLN A 109 1.53 -0.91 -19.93
N GLN A 110 1.02 0.21 -20.43
CA GLN A 110 1.79 1.43 -20.64
C GLN A 110 2.34 1.99 -19.32
N MET A 111 1.52 1.97 -18.27
CA MET A 111 1.93 2.42 -16.93
C MET A 111 3.06 1.56 -16.36
N CYS A 112 2.96 0.23 -16.43
CA CYS A 112 4.01 -0.68 -15.99
C CYS A 112 5.31 -0.50 -16.79
N GLN A 113 5.21 -0.33 -18.12
CA GLN A 113 6.36 -0.08 -18.98
C GLN A 113 7.07 1.22 -18.58
N HIS A 114 6.32 2.31 -18.42
CA HIS A 114 6.87 3.61 -18.06
C HIS A 114 7.53 3.59 -16.66
N MET A 115 6.87 2.99 -15.67
CA MET A 115 7.43 2.84 -14.32
C MET A 115 8.69 1.97 -14.28
N GLY A 116 8.80 0.99 -15.18
CA GLY A 116 9.90 0.04 -15.20
C GLY A 116 11.12 0.41 -16.05
N MET A 117 11.10 1.53 -16.78
CA MET A 117 12.17 1.87 -17.75
C MET A 117 13.57 1.91 -17.14
N GLY A 118 13.72 2.26 -15.86
CA GLY A 118 15.00 2.25 -15.16
C GLY A 118 15.27 1.03 -14.28
N ALA A 119 14.47 -0.04 -14.39
CA ALA A 119 14.53 -1.22 -13.51
C ALA A 119 14.43 -2.53 -14.30
N PRO A 120 15.56 -3.13 -14.72
CA PRO A 120 15.56 -4.37 -15.49
C PRO A 120 14.78 -5.50 -14.81
N GLY A 121 13.82 -6.08 -15.55
CA GLY A 121 12.95 -7.17 -15.08
C GLY A 121 11.78 -6.73 -14.20
N PHE A 122 11.64 -5.45 -13.86
CA PHE A 122 10.49 -4.97 -13.07
C PHE A 122 9.19 -5.03 -13.87
N THR A 123 9.21 -4.54 -15.11
CA THR A 123 8.02 -4.50 -15.99
C THR A 123 7.42 -5.89 -16.19
N ASP A 124 8.26 -6.91 -16.42
CA ASP A 124 7.78 -8.27 -16.65
C ASP A 124 7.02 -8.82 -15.45
N LEU A 125 7.55 -8.60 -14.25
CA LEU A 125 6.93 -9.02 -13.00
C LEU A 125 5.66 -8.22 -12.70
N ALA A 126 5.65 -6.92 -12.97
CA ALA A 126 4.48 -6.07 -12.81
C ALA A 126 3.34 -6.50 -13.74
N LEU A 127 3.64 -6.82 -15.00
CA LEU A 127 2.66 -7.34 -15.94
C LEU A 127 2.23 -8.77 -15.61
N ASP A 128 3.11 -9.57 -14.99
CA ASP A 128 2.76 -10.93 -14.56
C ASP A 128 1.68 -10.94 -13.47
N PHE A 129 1.74 -9.98 -12.55
CA PHE A 129 0.67 -9.78 -11.56
C PHE A 129 -0.69 -9.60 -12.23
N HIS A 130 -0.79 -8.71 -13.22
CA HIS A 130 -2.06 -8.44 -13.92
C HIS A 130 -2.56 -9.65 -14.73
N ARG A 131 -1.65 -10.37 -15.40
CA ARG A 131 -2.02 -11.61 -16.12
C ARG A 131 -2.54 -12.71 -15.20
N ARG A 132 -2.01 -12.82 -13.98
CA ARG A 132 -2.51 -13.77 -12.97
C ARG A 132 -3.88 -13.35 -12.46
N ALA A 133 -4.12 -12.05 -12.32
CA ALA A 133 -5.42 -11.52 -11.96
C ALA A 133 -6.51 -11.81 -13.01
N ASP A 134 -6.17 -11.82 -14.32
CA ASP A 134 -7.10 -12.21 -15.39
C ASP A 134 -7.71 -13.60 -15.17
N ALA A 135 -6.94 -14.52 -14.58
CA ALA A 135 -7.43 -15.87 -14.27
C ALA A 135 -8.50 -15.89 -13.17
N ILE A 136 -8.54 -14.88 -12.29
CA ILE A 136 -9.57 -14.77 -11.25
C ILE A 136 -10.93 -14.51 -11.89
N GLY A 137 -11.02 -13.52 -12.79
CA GLY A 137 -12.25 -13.20 -13.51
C GLY A 137 -12.72 -14.36 -14.39
N ALA A 138 -11.78 -15.04 -15.08
CA ALA A 138 -12.08 -16.22 -15.87
C ALA A 138 -12.62 -17.39 -15.03
N ALA A 139 -12.04 -17.65 -13.85
CA ALA A 139 -12.52 -18.68 -12.93
C ALA A 139 -13.89 -18.32 -12.32
N ALA A 140 -14.10 -17.03 -12.01
CA ALA A 140 -15.38 -16.53 -11.51
C ALA A 140 -16.51 -16.73 -12.52
N ALA A 141 -16.25 -16.52 -13.82
CA ALA A 141 -17.24 -16.76 -14.88
C ALA A 141 -17.68 -18.24 -14.97
N ASN A 142 -16.83 -19.17 -14.52
CA ASN A 142 -17.12 -20.60 -14.47
C ASN A 142 -17.69 -21.06 -13.12
N HIS A 143 -17.89 -20.15 -12.17
CA HIS A 143 -18.31 -20.44 -10.78
C HIS A 143 -17.40 -21.48 -10.09
N ASP A 144 -16.10 -21.47 -10.40
CA ASP A 144 -15.15 -22.44 -9.85
C ASP A 144 -14.40 -21.83 -8.65
N ALA A 145 -14.90 -22.13 -7.44
CA ALA A 145 -14.31 -21.63 -6.19
C ALA A 145 -12.82 -22.00 -6.04
N THR A 146 -12.45 -23.21 -6.45
CA THR A 146 -11.09 -23.72 -6.31
C THR A 146 -10.16 -22.96 -7.24
N GLN A 147 -10.54 -22.79 -8.51
CA GLN A 147 -9.73 -22.03 -9.46
C GLN A 147 -9.65 -20.54 -9.09
N VAL A 148 -10.72 -19.93 -8.56
CA VAL A 148 -10.65 -18.54 -8.05
C VAL A 148 -9.63 -18.44 -6.92
N LEU A 149 -9.63 -19.39 -5.99
CA LEU A 149 -8.69 -19.41 -4.87
C LEU A 149 -7.24 -19.62 -5.34
N GLU A 150 -7.01 -20.54 -6.28
CA GLU A 150 -5.69 -20.78 -6.88
C GLU A 150 -5.17 -19.56 -7.65
N ALA A 151 -6.01 -18.93 -8.46
CA ALA A 151 -5.67 -17.69 -9.17
C ALA A 151 -5.37 -16.54 -8.20
N THR A 152 -6.14 -16.42 -7.11
CA THR A 152 -5.88 -15.43 -6.05
C THR A 152 -4.55 -15.69 -5.34
N ALA A 153 -4.25 -16.95 -5.03
CA ALA A 153 -3.00 -17.34 -4.38
C ALA A 153 -1.77 -17.06 -5.27
N THR A 154 -1.84 -17.40 -6.55
CA THR A 154 -0.76 -17.10 -7.51
C THR A 154 -0.60 -15.60 -7.78
N THR A 155 -1.69 -14.83 -7.73
CA THR A 155 -1.63 -13.35 -7.78
C THR A 155 -0.92 -12.78 -6.55
N LEU A 156 -1.21 -13.29 -5.35
CA LEU A 156 -0.51 -12.89 -4.12
C LEU A 156 0.97 -13.28 -4.11
N GLU A 157 1.32 -14.42 -4.72
CA GLU A 157 2.71 -14.82 -4.93
C GLU A 157 3.48 -13.75 -5.72
N ALA A 158 2.88 -13.17 -6.76
CA ALA A 158 3.50 -12.08 -7.53
C ALA A 158 3.76 -10.83 -6.66
N CYS A 159 2.84 -10.48 -5.75
CA CYS A 159 3.05 -9.40 -4.78
C CYS A 159 4.29 -9.66 -3.91
N THR A 160 4.38 -10.86 -3.32
CA THR A 160 5.50 -11.22 -2.43
C THR A 160 6.83 -11.32 -3.16
N THR A 161 6.82 -11.85 -4.38
CA THR A 161 8.00 -11.93 -5.25
C THR A 161 8.51 -10.53 -5.61
N CYS A 162 7.61 -9.62 -6.00
CA CYS A 162 7.98 -8.23 -6.29
C CYS A 162 8.55 -7.52 -5.06
N HIS A 163 7.89 -7.65 -3.91
CA HIS A 163 8.34 -7.00 -2.68
C HIS A 163 9.64 -7.57 -2.11
N ALA A 164 9.97 -8.83 -2.41
CA ALA A 164 11.24 -9.45 -2.05
C ALA A 164 12.38 -9.04 -2.98
N LEU A 165 12.09 -8.70 -4.24
CA LEU A 165 13.10 -8.37 -5.25
C LEU A 165 13.34 -6.88 -5.43
N TYR A 166 12.30 -6.07 -5.30
CA TYR A 166 12.32 -4.64 -5.65
C TYR A 166 11.93 -3.75 -4.48
N ARG A 167 12.44 -2.53 -4.52
CA ARG A 167 12.05 -1.43 -3.64
C ARG A 167 11.88 -0.15 -4.45
N GLN A 168 10.95 0.71 -4.05
CA GLN A 168 10.89 2.06 -4.60
C GLN A 168 12.16 2.84 -4.25
N ASP A 169 12.71 3.56 -5.23
CA ASP A 169 13.81 4.49 -5.07
C ASP A 169 13.38 5.85 -5.63
N VAL A 170 13.01 6.77 -4.74
CA VAL A 170 12.48 8.08 -5.15
C VAL A 170 13.65 8.98 -5.56
N VAL A 171 13.67 9.38 -6.83
CA VAL A 171 14.76 10.15 -7.44
C VAL A 171 14.23 11.42 -8.11
N ASP A 172 15.12 12.39 -8.35
CA ASP A 172 14.79 13.56 -9.17
C ASP A 172 14.67 13.21 -10.66
N ALA A 173 14.18 14.16 -11.46
CA ALA A 173 13.96 13.97 -12.89
C ALA A 173 15.26 13.64 -13.65
N ALA A 174 16.35 14.36 -13.36
CA ALA A 174 17.63 14.15 -14.03
C ALA A 174 18.20 12.74 -13.77
N THR A 175 18.09 12.27 -12.52
CA THR A 175 18.52 10.91 -12.14
C THR A 175 17.61 9.86 -12.78
N TRP A 176 16.31 10.11 -12.86
CA TRP A 176 15.38 9.21 -13.55
C TRP A 176 15.72 9.08 -15.02
N GLU A 177 15.93 10.19 -15.75
CA GLU A 177 16.29 10.20 -17.17
C GLU A 177 17.59 9.42 -17.44
N ALA A 178 18.62 9.67 -16.60
CA ALA A 178 19.90 8.98 -16.70
C ALA A 178 19.77 7.46 -16.50
N ARG A 179 18.84 7.00 -15.65
CA ARG A 179 18.62 5.58 -15.35
C ARG A 179 17.64 4.90 -16.29
N ALA A 180 16.62 5.62 -16.75
CA ALA A 180 15.59 5.13 -17.67
C ALA A 180 16.08 5.07 -19.12
N GLY A 181 17.19 5.75 -19.45
CA GLY A 181 17.75 5.76 -20.80
C GLY A 181 16.90 6.52 -21.82
N ALA A 182 15.95 7.35 -21.37
CA ALA A 182 15.09 8.18 -22.20
C ALA A 182 14.90 9.56 -21.56
N PRO A 183 15.07 10.67 -22.30
CA PRO A 183 14.62 11.99 -21.83
C PRO A 183 13.10 11.99 -21.65
N LEU A 184 12.59 12.70 -20.64
CA LEU A 184 11.16 12.97 -20.56
C LEU A 184 10.74 13.77 -21.82
N PRO A 185 9.61 13.44 -22.46
CA PRO A 185 8.95 14.39 -23.35
C PRO A 185 8.66 15.66 -22.53
N GLU A 186 9.13 16.83 -23.00
CA GLU A 186 8.97 18.14 -22.32
C GLU A 186 7.49 18.51 -22.03
N ASP A 187 6.56 17.80 -22.65
CA ASP A 187 5.11 17.97 -22.63
C ASP A 187 4.40 17.26 -21.45
N ALA A 188 5.11 16.58 -20.55
CA ALA A 188 4.53 16.02 -19.31
C ALA A 188 4.36 17.05 -18.18
N HIS A 189 4.64 18.34 -18.41
CA HIS A 189 4.16 19.43 -17.54
C HIS A 189 2.66 19.64 -17.78
N HIS A 190 1.84 18.79 -17.15
CA HIS A 190 0.45 19.16 -16.94
C HIS A 190 0.44 20.38 -16.01
N PRO A 191 -0.13 21.53 -16.41
CA PRO A 191 -0.36 22.60 -15.45
C PRO A 191 -1.26 22.03 -14.33
N PRO A 192 -1.13 22.52 -13.08
CA PRO A 192 -2.00 22.05 -12.01
C PRO A 192 -3.45 22.22 -12.46
N HIS A 193 -4.18 21.11 -12.59
CA HIS A 193 -5.61 21.17 -12.78
C HIS A 193 -6.17 22.03 -11.64
N ALA A 194 -6.82 23.14 -12.01
CA ALA A 194 -7.57 23.92 -11.06
C ALA A 194 -8.53 22.97 -10.34
N ARG A 195 -8.46 22.93 -9.00
CA ARG A 195 -9.46 22.25 -8.18
C ARG A 195 -10.84 22.66 -8.70
N PRO A 196 -11.78 21.72 -8.92
CA PRO A 196 -13.17 22.08 -9.15
C PRO A 196 -13.59 23.04 -8.03
N LYS A 197 -14.12 24.21 -8.39
CA LYS A 197 -14.78 25.06 -7.39
C LYS A 197 -15.93 24.25 -6.83
N ASP A 198 -15.91 24.03 -5.52
CA ASP A 198 -17.06 23.49 -4.78
C ASP A 198 -18.33 24.20 -5.24
N PRO A 199 -19.34 23.51 -5.78
CA PRO A 199 -20.68 24.06 -5.76
C PRO A 199 -21.13 23.86 -4.32
N GLY A 200 -21.01 24.90 -3.51
CA GLY A 200 -21.73 24.93 -2.24
C GLY A 200 -23.20 24.68 -2.53
N PHE A 201 -23.72 23.55 -2.08
CA PHE A 201 -25.03 23.28 -1.47
C PHE A 201 -25.11 21.79 -1.12
#